data_AF-A0A645AV66-F1
#
_entry.id   AF-A0A645AV66-F1
#
_cell.length_a   1.000
_cell.length_b   1.000
_cell.length_c   1.000
_cell.angle_alpha   90.00
_cell.angle_beta   90.00
_cell.angle_gamma   90.00
#
_symmetry.space_group_name_H-M   'P 1'
#
loop_
_entity.id
_entity.type
_entity.pdbx_description
1 polymer ?
#
loop_
_entity_poly.entity_id
_entity_poly.type
_entity_poly.pdbx_seq_one_letter_code
_entity_poly.pdbx_strand_id
1 'polypeptide(L)'
;MDILAVILGLIVGTGVFFVLNSMMEITYLGCGAIGSLWFGCVMFTTIAFLFLGGFIMGILKWIIIAGVILLVLGLIGSKSKES
;
A
#
# COMPACT_ATOMS: atom_id res chain seq x y z
N MET A 1 -0.24 9.95 -9.81
CA MET A 1 0.41 8.64 -9.55
C MET A 1 1.71 8.94 -8.87
N ASP A 2 1.84 8.59 -7.59
CA ASP A 2 3.04 8.86 -6.80
C ASP A 2 4.22 8.08 -7.38
N ILE A 3 5.19 8.80 -7.95
CA ILE A 3 6.36 8.21 -8.62
C ILE A 3 7.15 7.30 -7.66
N LEU A 4 7.05 7.58 -6.37
CA LEU A 4 7.64 6.83 -5.27
C LEU A 4 7.01 5.43 -5.12
N ALA A 5 5.70 5.30 -5.31
CA ALA A 5 5.00 4.00 -5.29
C ALA A 5 5.37 3.14 -6.50
N VAL A 6 5.60 3.77 -7.65
CA VAL A 6 6.08 3.09 -8.86
C VAL A 6 7.50 2.55 -8.67
N ILE A 7 8.40 3.37 -8.10
CA ILE A 7 9.79 2.97 -7.80
C ILE A 7 9.81 1.83 -6.76
N LEU A 8 9.04 1.95 -5.68
CA LEU A 8 8.94 0.91 -4.65
C LEU A 8 8.35 -0.39 -5.23
N GLY A 9 7.29 -0.29 -6.04
CA GLY A 9 6.71 -1.45 -6.70
C GLY A 9 7.68 -2.13 -7.66
N LEU A 10 8.55 -1.37 -8.35
CA LEU A 10 9.58 -1.92 -9.24
C LEU A 10 10.68 -2.66 -8.45
N ILE A 11 11.18 -2.07 -7.36
CA ILE A 11 12.21 -2.71 -6.51
C ILE A 11 11.65 -3.98 -5.87
N VAL A 12 10.49 -3.89 -5.23
CA VAL A 12 9.85 -5.02 -4.54
C VAL A 12 9.39 -6.08 -5.54
N GLY A 13 8.80 -5.67 -6.68
CA GLY A 13 8.36 -6.58 -7.73
C GLY A 13 9.52 -7.35 -8.38
N THR A 14 10.67 -6.70 -8.56
CA THR A 14 11.88 -7.37 -9.05
C THR A 14 12.43 -8.37 -8.02
N GLY A 15 12.38 -8.04 -6.72
CA GLY A 15 12.74 -8.98 -5.65
C GLY A 15 11.81 -10.20 -5.61
N VAL A 16 10.50 -9.99 -5.69
CA VAL A 16 9.49 -11.08 -5.73
C VAL A 16 9.69 -11.95 -6.96
N PHE A 17 9.96 -11.35 -8.12
CA PHE A 17 10.29 -12.10 -9.34
C PHE A 17 11.52 -12.99 -9.14
N PHE A 18 12.58 -12.50 -8.50
CA PHE A 18 13.80 -13.28 -8.28
C PHE A 18 13.55 -14.50 -7.38
N VAL A 19 12.71 -14.34 -6.34
CA VAL A 19 12.31 -15.43 -5.44
C VAL A 19 11.40 -16.45 -6.14
N LEU A 20 10.44 -15.99 -6.95
CA LEU A 20 9.58 -16.90 -7.71
C LEU A 20 10.38 -17.65 -8.78
N ASN A 21 11.30 -16.96 -9.46
CA ASN A 21 12.17 -17.55 -10.46
C ASN A 21 13.11 -18.61 -9.87
N SER A 22 13.60 -18.43 -8.64
CA SER A 22 14.43 -19.43 -7.96
C SER A 22 13.65 -20.62 -7.41
N MET A 23 12.39 -20.43 -7.02
CA MET A 23 11.51 -21.51 -6.53
C MET A 23 10.91 -22.36 -7.64
N MET A 24 10.69 -21.77 -8.82
CA MET A 24 9.94 -22.40 -9.91
C MET A 24 10.85 -22.76 -11.12
N GLU A 25 12.16 -22.53 -11.03
CA GLU A 25 13.16 -22.83 -12.09
C GLU A 25 12.74 -22.35 -13.50
N ILE A 26 12.11 -21.17 -13.56
CA ILE A 26 11.46 -20.63 -14.79
C ILE A 26 12.49 -20.24 -15.87
N THR A 27 13.78 -20.24 -15.53
CA THR A 27 14.90 -20.02 -16.45
C THR A 27 14.88 -20.94 -17.68
N TYR A 28 14.20 -22.09 -17.62
CA TYR A 28 14.06 -23.02 -18.75
C TYR A 28 12.96 -22.65 -19.79
N LEU A 29 12.05 -21.72 -19.48
CA LEU A 29 10.89 -21.38 -20.33
C LEU A 29 11.19 -20.28 -21.37
N GLY A 30 12.43 -19.77 -21.41
CA GLY A 30 12.89 -18.77 -22.37
C GLY A 30 12.63 -17.31 -21.98
N CYS A 31 13.22 -16.38 -22.75
CA CYS A 31 13.25 -14.94 -22.44
C CYS A 31 11.84 -14.30 -22.36
N GLY A 32 10.89 -14.78 -23.17
CA GLY A 32 9.51 -14.26 -23.18
C GLY A 32 8.74 -14.59 -21.89
N ALA A 33 8.87 -15.81 -21.38
CA ALA A 33 8.21 -16.23 -20.14
C ALA A 33 8.79 -15.46 -18.94
N ILE A 34 10.12 -15.32 -18.88
CA ILE A 34 10.82 -14.53 -17.87
C ILE A 34 10.34 -13.07 -17.85
N GLY A 35 10.28 -12.42 -19.01
CA GLY A 35 9.82 -11.03 -19.13
C GLY A 35 8.37 -10.85 -18.69
N SER A 36 7.47 -11.76 -19.09
CA SER A 36 6.06 -11.70 -18.72
C SER A 36 5.82 -11.89 -17.21
N LEU A 37 6.60 -12.76 -16.58
CA LEU A 37 6.48 -13.07 -15.16
C LEU A 37 7.05 -11.94 -14.30
N TRP A 38 8.17 -11.34 -14.72
CA TRP A 38 8.71 -10.13 -14.11
C TRP A 38 7.74 -8.96 -14.20
N PHE A 39 7.17 -8.73 -15.39
CA PHE A 39 6.18 -7.66 -15.60
C PHE A 39 4.93 -7.86 -14.73
N GLY A 40 4.44 -9.10 -14.62
CA GLY A 40 3.34 -9.46 -13.74
C GLY A 40 3.65 -9.17 -12.26
N CYS A 41 4.84 -9.51 -11.80
CA CYS A 41 5.27 -9.25 -10.43
C CYS A 41 5.34 -7.75 -10.13
N VAL A 42 5.94 -6.95 -11.04
CA VAL A 42 6.06 -5.50 -10.90
C VAL A 42 4.70 -4.80 -10.93
N MET A 43 3.80 -5.22 -11.82
CA MET A 43 2.43 -4.69 -11.88
C MET A 43 1.62 -5.03 -10.63
N PHE A 44 1.72 -6.27 -10.15
CA PHE A 44 1.00 -6.70 -8.95
C PHE A 44 1.46 -5.93 -7.70
N THR A 45 2.76 -5.76 -7.52
CA THR A 45 3.32 -5.01 -6.38
C THR A 45 2.98 -3.53 -6.44
N THR A 46 3.08 -2.89 -7.60
CA THR A 46 2.68 -1.48 -7.74
C THR A 46 1.20 -1.26 -7.44
N ILE A 47 0.32 -2.14 -7.94
CA ILE A 47 -1.12 -2.09 -7.64
C ILE A 47 -1.37 -2.30 -6.14
N ALA A 48 -0.71 -3.27 -5.52
CA ALA A 48 -0.82 -3.50 -4.08
C ALA A 48 -0.40 -2.28 -3.25
N PHE A 49 0.70 -1.61 -3.62
CA PHE A 49 1.14 -0.37 -2.97
C PHE A 49 0.18 0.79 -3.19
N LEU A 50 -0.42 0.91 -4.38
CA LEU A 50 -1.45 1.91 -4.66
C LEU A 50 -2.71 1.69 -3.81
N PHE A 51 -3.15 0.44 -3.68
CA PHE A 51 -4.28 0.08 -2.82
C PHE A 51 -3.98 0.29 -1.33
N LEU A 52 -2.79 -0.09 -0.85
CA LEU A 52 -2.38 0.18 0.53
C LEU A 52 -2.28 1.70 0.80
N GLY A 53 -1.70 2.47 -0.12
CA GLY A 53 -1.61 3.93 0.00
C GLY A 53 -2.99 4.59 0.10
N GLY A 54 -3.95 4.14 -0.74
CA GLY A 54 -5.34 4.59 -0.67
C GLY A 54 -6.04 4.17 0.62
N PHE A 55 -5.76 2.95 1.12
CA PHE A 55 -6.35 2.44 2.36
C PHE A 55 -5.84 3.19 3.60
N ILE A 56 -4.54 3.48 3.66
CA ILE A 56 -3.92 4.22 4.76
C ILE A 56 -4.43 5.67 4.81
N MET A 57 -4.50 6.37 3.66
CA MET A 57 -5.10 7.70 3.61
C MET A 57 -6.59 7.69 3.98
N GLY A 58 -7.31 6.64 3.56
CA GLY A 58 -8.70 6.43 3.95
C GLY A 58 -8.86 6.34 5.46
N ILE A 59 -8.10 5.45 6.12
CA ILE A 59 -8.13 5.27 7.58
C ILE A 59 -7.71 6.55 8.32
N LEU A 60 -6.67 7.24 7.85
CA LEU A 60 -6.20 8.48 8.47
C LEU A 60 -7.29 9.57 8.48
N LYS A 61 -8.06 9.68 7.40
CA LYS A 61 -9.20 10.61 7.31
C LYS A 61 -10.28 10.30 8.35
N TRP A 62 -10.61 9.02 8.56
CA TRP A 62 -11.56 8.61 9.59
C TRP A 62 -11.04 8.83 11.02
N ILE A 63 -9.75 8.62 11.26
CA ILE A 63 -9.10 8.89 12.56
C ILE A 63 -9.16 10.38 12.91
N ILE A 64 -8.88 11.27 11.95
CA ILE A 64 -8.95 12.72 12.17
C ILE A 64 -10.39 13.13 12.50
N ILE A 65 -11.38 12.62 11.78
CA ILE A 65 -12.81 12.90 12.03
C ILE A 65 -13.22 12.42 13.43
N ALA A 66 -12.82 11.20 13.82
CA ALA A 66 -13.09 10.66 15.16
C ALA A 66 -12.45 11.51 16.26
N GLY A 67 -11.21 11.97 16.05
CA GLY A 67 -10.50 12.84 16.98
C GLY A 67 -11.20 14.20 17.19
N VAL A 68 -11.70 14.82 16.11
CA VAL A 68 -12.43 16.09 16.19
C VAL A 68 -13.74 15.93 16.96
N ILE A 69 -14.49 14.84 16.74
CA ILE A 69 -15.76 14.57 17.44
C ILE A 69 -15.51 14.37 18.94
N LEU A 70 -14.47 13.62 19.32
CA LEU A 70 -14.09 13.41 20.71
C LEU A 70 -13.69 14.72 21.40
N LEU A 71 -12.99 15.60 20.69
CA LEU A 71 -12.56 16.90 21.20
C LEU A 71 -13.76 17.82 21.44
N VAL A 72 -14.73 17.86 20.52
CA VAL A 72 -15.97 18.63 20.68
C VAL A 72 -16.81 18.11 21.86
N LEU A 73 -16.95 16.79 22.01
CA LEU A 73 -17.64 16.19 23.16
C LEU A 73 -16.91 16.50 24.48
N GLY A 74 -15.58 16.49 24.48
CA GLY A 74 -14.76 16.87 25.63
C GLY A 74 -14.96 18.33 26.07
N LEU A 75 -15.06 19.26 25.10
CA LEU A 75 -15.33 20.68 25.36
C LEU A 75 -16.75 20.95 25.86
N ILE A 76 -17.74 20.20 25.37
CA ILE A 76 -19.13 20.31 25.86
C ILE A 76 -19.25 19.69 27.26
N GLY A 77 -18.59 18.55 27.48
CA GLY A 77 -18.58 17.87 28.77
C GLY A 77 -17.85 18.66 29.88
N SER A 78 -16.81 19.41 29.54
CA SER A 78 -16.13 20.30 30.50
C SER A 78 -16.99 21.52 30.86
N LYS A 79 -17.67 22.13 29.86
CA LYS A 79 -18.66 23.21 30.08
C LYS A 79 -19.83 22.81 30.99
N SER A 80 -20.22 21.52 30.99
CA SER A 80 -21.33 21.03 31.80
C SER A 80 -20.99 20.79 33.28
N LYS A 81 -19.71 20.77 33.66
CA LYS A 81 -19.29 20.55 35.06
C LYS A 81 -19.01 21.83 35.84
N GLU A 82 -19.10 22.99 35.19
CA GLU A 82 -18.85 24.31 35.78
C GLU A 82 -20.15 25.09 36.04
N SER A 83 -21.33 24.44 35.98
CA SER A 83 -22.63 25.03 36.32
C SER A 83 -23.32 24.30 37.45
#